data_AF-A0AAA9TPP3-F1
#
_entry.id   AF-A0AAA9TPP3-F1
#
_cell.length_a   1.000
_cell.length_b   1.000
_cell.length_c   1.000
_cell.angle_alpha   90.00
_cell.angle_beta   90.00
_cell.angle_gamma   90.00
#
_symmetry.space_group_name_H-M   'P 1'
#
loop_
_entity.id
_entity.type
_entity.pdbx_description
1 polymer ?
#
loop_
_entity_poly.entity_id
_entity_poly.type
_entity_poly.pdbx_seq_one_letter_code
_entity_poly.pdbx_strand_id
1 'polypeptide(L)'
;MAFVTRQFVRSMSSSSSAAASAKKILVKHVTVIGGGLMGAGIAQVIKTPMTSQKTFESLLDFSRALGKHPVACKDTPGFIVNRLLVPYLMEAVRLCERGEASKEDIDMAMKLGAGYPMGPFELLDYVGLDTTKFILDGWHEMDSKNPLFQPCPSLNKLVAEKKFGKKSGEGFYKYK
;
A
#
# COMPACT_ATOMS: atom_id res chain seq x y z
N MET A 1 -11.97 -7.69 -5.04
CA MET A 1 -11.54 -6.53 -5.86
C MET A 1 -10.12 -6.79 -6.33
N ALA A 2 -9.92 -6.94 -7.64
CA ALA A 2 -8.59 -7.07 -8.22
C ALA A 2 -7.95 -5.68 -8.29
N PHE A 3 -6.73 -5.53 -7.76
CA PHE A 3 -5.89 -4.38 -8.07
C PHE A 3 -5.44 -4.51 -9.53
N VAL A 4 -6.26 -3.99 -10.44
CA VAL A 4 -5.88 -3.82 -11.84
C VAL A 4 -5.09 -2.51 -11.92
N THR A 5 -3.78 -2.61 -12.08
CA THR A 5 -2.95 -1.55 -12.63
C THR A 5 -3.35 -1.34 -14.09
N ARG A 6 -4.42 -0.59 -14.35
CA ARG A 6 -4.67 -0.07 -15.70
C ARG A 6 -3.68 1.06 -15.95
N GLN A 7 -2.65 0.79 -16.75
CA GLN A 7 -1.90 1.84 -17.44
C GLN A 7 -2.86 2.57 -18.38
N PHE A 8 -3.45 3.67 -17.93
CA PHE A 8 -4.15 4.58 -18.83
C PHE A 8 -3.11 5.46 -19.52
N VAL A 9 -2.75 5.09 -20.75
CA VAL A 9 -2.11 6.01 -21.68
C VAL A 9 -3.22 6.82 -22.35
N ARG A 10 -3.63 7.93 -21.75
CA ARG A 10 -4.46 8.92 -22.45
C ARG A 10 -3.54 9.93 -23.15
N SER A 11 -3.41 9.78 -24.47
CA SER A 11 -2.89 10.83 -25.34
C SER A 11 -3.95 11.92 -25.46
N MET A 12 -3.77 13.05 -24.77
CA MET A 12 -4.51 14.27 -25.08
C MET A 12 -3.69 15.07 -26.09
N SER A 13 -4.14 15.09 -27.34
CA SER A 13 -3.64 16.00 -28.36
C SER A 13 -4.55 17.23 -28.40
N SER A 14 -4.11 18.34 -27.80
CA SER A 14 -4.66 19.66 -28.10
C SER A 14 -3.83 20.28 -29.21
N SER A 15 -4.42 20.41 -30.39
CA SER A 15 -3.86 21.17 -31.50
C SER A 15 -4.08 22.67 -31.25
N SER A 16 -3.02 23.38 -30.86
CA SER A 16 -2.95 24.84 -31.05
C SER A 16 -1.49 25.28 -31.08
N SER A 17 -1.14 25.89 -32.20
CA SER A 17 0.14 26.47 -32.58
C SER A 17 0.61 27.59 -31.65
N ALA A 18 1.81 27.44 -31.06
CA ALA A 18 2.77 28.51 -30.83
C ALA A 18 4.07 27.91 -30.27
N ALA A 19 5.20 28.33 -30.83
CA ALA A 19 6.53 27.82 -30.55
C ALA A 19 6.96 28.05 -29.10
N ALA A 20 7.09 26.97 -28.35
CA ALA A 20 8.04 26.83 -27.25
C ALA A 20 8.39 25.34 -27.18
N SER A 21 9.69 25.02 -27.16
CA SER A 21 10.16 23.64 -27.05
C SER A 21 9.76 23.08 -25.69
N ALA A 22 8.53 22.55 -25.62
CA ALA A 22 8.03 21.82 -24.48
C ALA A 22 8.77 20.49 -24.46
N LYS A 23 9.88 20.43 -23.71
CA LYS A 23 10.46 19.16 -23.28
C LYS A 23 9.29 18.35 -22.73
N LYS A 24 8.93 17.28 -23.44
CA LYS A 24 7.90 16.33 -23.04
C LYS A 24 8.41 15.65 -21.78
N ILE A 25 8.13 16.24 -20.62
CA ILE A 25 8.47 15.65 -19.32
C ILE A 25 7.58 14.43 -19.20
N LEU A 26 8.13 13.29 -19.58
CA LEU A 26 7.50 12.00 -19.44
C LEU A 26 7.45 11.72 -17.93
N VAL A 27 6.34 12.04 -17.28
CA VAL A 27 6.09 11.60 -15.91
C VAL A 27 5.86 10.09 -15.99
N LYS A 28 6.96 9.32 -15.89
CA LYS A 28 6.95 7.87 -16.10
C LYS A 28 6.07 7.14 -15.09
N HIS A 29 5.94 7.68 -13.88
CA HIS A 29 5.10 7.12 -12.83
C HIS A 29 4.47 8.24 -11.98
N VAL A 30 3.15 8.41 -12.10
CA VAL A 30 2.34 9.03 -11.04
C VAL A 30 1.63 7.89 -10.33
N THR A 31 2.08 7.56 -9.12
CA THR A 31 1.43 6.54 -8.31
C THR A 31 0.57 7.24 -7.26
N VAL A 32 -0.73 7.39 -7.55
CA VAL A 32 -1.70 7.80 -6.53
C VAL A 32 -2.06 6.56 -5.72
N ILE A 33 -1.44 6.37 -4.56
CA ILE A 33 -1.85 5.35 -3.58
C ILE A 33 -2.83 6.00 -2.61
N GLY A 34 -4.13 5.81 -2.85
CA GLY A 34 -5.17 6.44 -2.02
C GLY A 34 -6.58 6.23 -2.55
N GLY A 35 -7.02 4.97 -2.64
CA GLY A 35 -8.38 4.59 -3.05
C GLY A 35 -9.03 3.53 -2.14
N GLY A 36 -8.45 3.25 -0.98
CA GLY A 36 -9.05 2.34 0.00
C GLY A 36 -10.05 3.05 0.90
N LEU A 37 -11.07 2.33 1.35
CA LEU A 37 -12.07 2.80 2.34
C LEU A 37 -11.42 3.30 3.65
N MET A 38 -10.18 2.91 3.93
CA MET A 38 -9.40 3.25 5.14
C MET A 38 -8.57 4.55 4.99
N GLY A 39 -8.84 5.39 4.00
CA GLY A 39 -8.02 6.58 3.73
C GLY A 39 -8.52 7.49 2.62
N ALA A 40 -9.84 7.65 2.49
CA ALA A 40 -10.51 8.34 1.39
C ALA A 40 -10.05 9.80 1.16
N GLY A 41 -9.22 10.37 2.03
CA GLY A 41 -8.75 11.74 1.98
C GLY A 41 -7.27 11.96 1.69
N ILE A 42 -6.39 10.95 1.52
CA ILE A 42 -4.93 11.22 1.36
C ILE A 42 -4.37 10.87 -0.02
N ALA A 43 -3.30 11.55 -0.43
CA ALA A 43 -2.51 11.23 -1.61
C ALA A 43 -1.00 11.35 -1.31
N GLN A 44 -0.25 10.24 -1.34
CA GLN A 44 1.21 10.31 -1.18
C GLN A 44 1.86 10.75 -2.49
N VAL A 45 2.59 11.88 -2.47
CA VAL A 45 3.30 12.43 -3.62
C VAL A 45 4.79 12.24 -3.42
N ILE A 46 5.40 11.46 -4.32
CA ILE A 46 6.79 11.02 -4.21
C ILE A 46 7.71 11.94 -5.01
N LYS A 47 8.77 12.45 -4.37
CA LYS A 47 9.84 13.18 -5.06
C LYS A 47 11.06 12.28 -5.23
N THR A 48 11.37 11.94 -6.48
CA THR A 48 12.63 11.27 -6.85
C THR A 48 13.72 12.31 -7.13
N PRO A 49 15.02 11.94 -7.13
CA PRO A 49 16.10 12.85 -7.52
C PRO A 49 15.94 13.43 -8.95
N MET A 50 15.24 12.71 -9.82
CA MET A 50 14.98 13.13 -11.21
C MET A 50 13.72 13.99 -11.35
N THR A 51 12.92 14.14 -10.28
CA THR A 51 11.67 14.89 -10.31
C THR A 51 11.94 16.37 -10.04
N SER A 52 11.62 17.22 -11.04
CA SER A 52 11.74 18.67 -10.88
C SER A 52 10.83 19.20 -9.77
N GLN A 53 11.24 20.28 -9.10
CA GLN A 53 10.43 20.95 -8.09
C GLN A 53 9.07 21.39 -8.64
N LYS A 54 9.04 21.94 -9.86
CA LYS A 54 7.81 22.36 -10.54
C LYS A 54 6.82 21.21 -10.72
N THR A 55 7.30 20.05 -11.18
CA THR A 55 6.45 18.85 -11.36
C THR A 55 5.90 18.38 -10.02
N PHE A 56 6.73 18.39 -8.98
CA PHE A 56 6.33 17.97 -7.64
C PHE A 56 5.23 18.88 -7.08
N GLU A 57 5.40 20.20 -7.15
CA GLU A 57 4.39 21.18 -6.74
C GLU A 57 3.08 21.04 -7.53
N SER A 58 3.18 20.84 -8.84
CA SER A 58 2.00 20.64 -9.70
C SER A 58 1.20 19.40 -9.29
N LEU A 59 1.86 18.33 -8.85
CA LEU A 59 1.19 17.11 -8.37
C LEU A 59 0.55 17.31 -6.98
N LEU A 60 1.15 18.12 -6.11
CA LEU A 60 0.55 18.49 -4.83
C LEU A 60 -0.76 19.28 -5.08
N ASP A 61 -0.71 20.28 -5.95
CA ASP A 61 -1.89 21.10 -6.29
C ASP A 61 -2.98 20.27 -6.96
N PHE A 62 -2.60 19.40 -7.90
CA PHE A 62 -3.54 18.47 -8.53
C PHE A 62 -4.22 17.56 -7.50
N SER A 63 -3.47 17.04 -6.53
CA SER A 63 -4.05 16.19 -5.47
C SER A 63 -5.06 16.96 -4.61
N ARG A 64 -4.77 18.24 -4.28
CA ARG A 64 -5.72 19.12 -3.57
C ARG A 64 -6.97 19.37 -4.40
N ALA A 65 -6.83 19.61 -5.70
CA ALA A 65 -7.95 19.82 -6.61
C ALA A 65 -8.89 18.61 -6.68
N LEU A 66 -8.37 17.40 -6.46
CA LEU A 66 -9.16 16.16 -6.35
C LEU A 66 -9.82 15.96 -4.98
N GLY A 67 -9.75 16.95 -4.07
CA GLY A 67 -10.27 16.83 -2.71
C GLY A 67 -9.45 15.90 -1.82
N LYS A 68 -8.17 15.65 -2.16
CA LYS A 68 -7.24 14.86 -1.35
C LYS A 68 -6.29 15.77 -0.60
N HIS A 69 -5.79 15.30 0.53
CA HIS A 69 -4.70 15.86 1.31
C HIS A 69 -3.39 15.25 0.81
N PRO A 70 -2.58 15.99 0.03
CA PRO A 70 -1.31 15.49 -0.41
C PRO A 70 -0.31 15.40 0.76
N VAL A 71 0.46 14.31 0.79
CA VAL A 71 1.56 14.10 1.73
C VAL A 71 2.84 13.91 0.93
N ALA A 72 3.81 14.78 1.16
CA ALA A 72 5.12 14.69 0.53
C ALA A 72 5.93 13.52 1.11
N CYS A 73 6.49 12.66 0.27
CA CYS A 73 7.41 11.61 0.70
C CYS A 73 8.60 11.40 -0.25
N LYS A 74 9.67 10.83 0.29
CA LYS A 74 10.83 10.37 -0.48
C LYS A 74 10.52 9.01 -1.11
N ASP A 75 11.26 8.69 -2.16
CA ASP A 75 11.19 7.38 -2.79
C ASP A 75 11.88 6.33 -1.91
N THR A 76 11.08 5.65 -1.09
CA THR A 76 11.52 4.58 -0.19
C THR A 76 10.58 3.37 -0.33
N PRO A 77 11.05 2.13 -0.10
CA PRO A 77 10.20 0.95 -0.16
C PRO A 77 8.94 1.10 0.70
N GLY A 78 7.77 1.01 0.08
CA GLY A 78 6.49 1.18 0.79
C GLY A 78 6.11 2.62 1.15
N PHE A 79 6.88 3.62 0.72
CA PHE A 79 6.66 5.04 0.99
C PHE A 79 6.45 5.33 2.49
N ILE A 80 5.36 6.00 2.88
CA ILE A 80 5.02 6.22 4.30
C ILE A 80 4.06 5.12 4.76
N VAL A 81 2.89 5.02 4.11
CA VAL A 81 1.78 4.20 4.62
C VAL A 81 2.17 2.73 4.67
N ASN A 82 2.60 2.12 3.57
CA ASN A 82 2.90 0.70 3.58
C ASN A 82 4.14 0.40 4.42
N ARG A 83 5.12 1.32 4.45
CA ARG A 83 6.34 1.19 5.24
C ARG A 83 6.07 1.11 6.74
N LEU A 84 5.02 1.76 7.24
CA LEU A 84 4.55 1.64 8.63
C LEU A 84 3.54 0.49 8.81
N LEU A 85 2.64 0.34 7.84
CA LEU A 85 1.51 -0.58 7.93
C LEU A 85 1.94 -2.05 7.86
N VAL A 86 2.79 -2.43 6.89
CA VAL A 86 3.18 -3.84 6.71
C VAL A 86 3.92 -4.39 7.92
N PRO A 87 4.92 -3.71 8.51
CA PRO A 87 5.58 -4.21 9.73
C PRO A 87 4.62 -4.34 10.92
N TYR A 88 3.69 -3.40 11.08
CA TYR A 88 2.63 -3.49 12.09
C TYR A 88 1.76 -4.74 11.91
N LEU A 89 1.30 -5.00 10.68
CA LEU A 89 0.52 -6.19 10.37
C LEU A 89 1.30 -7.47 10.62
N MET A 90 2.58 -7.50 10.26
CA MET A 90 3.44 -8.66 10.52
C MET A 90 3.70 -8.87 12.00
N GLU A 91 3.83 -7.82 12.80
CA GLU A 91 3.95 -7.99 14.25
C GLU A 91 2.67 -8.53 14.88
N ALA A 92 1.49 -8.10 14.41
CA ALA A 92 0.23 -8.70 14.85
C ALA A 92 0.18 -10.21 14.55
N VAL A 93 0.64 -10.64 13.37
CA VAL A 93 0.74 -12.07 13.01
C VAL A 93 1.73 -12.78 13.94
N ARG A 94 2.92 -12.22 14.16
CA ARG A 94 3.95 -12.84 15.02
C ARG A 94 3.51 -12.93 16.49
N LEU A 95 2.80 -11.93 16.99
CA LEU A 95 2.22 -11.95 18.34
C LEU A 95 1.24 -13.12 18.49
N CYS A 96 0.40 -13.36 17.47
CA CYS A 96 -0.48 -14.53 17.43
C CYS A 96 0.29 -15.85 17.31
N GLU A 97 1.37 -15.91 16.51
CA GLU A 97 2.21 -17.11 16.37
C GLU A 97 2.92 -17.49 17.68
N ARG A 98 3.32 -16.50 18.47
CA ARG A 98 3.91 -16.71 19.81
C ARG A 98 2.87 -17.11 20.86
N GLY A 99 1.58 -17.11 20.51
CA GLY A 99 0.49 -17.49 21.40
C GLY A 99 0.16 -16.46 22.48
N GLU A 100 0.61 -15.21 22.30
CA GLU A 100 0.37 -14.14 23.28
C GLU A 100 -1.09 -13.67 23.30
N ALA A 101 -1.77 -13.73 22.14
CA ALA A 101 -3.19 -13.43 22.02
C ALA A 101 -3.80 -14.12 20.79
N SER A 102 -5.12 -14.31 20.80
CA SER A 102 -5.86 -14.80 19.63
C SER A 102 -5.96 -13.72 18.56
N LYS A 103 -6.08 -14.12 17.28
CA LYS A 103 -6.31 -13.17 16.17
C LYS A 103 -7.56 -12.31 16.39
N GLU A 104 -8.60 -12.89 16.98
CA GLU A 104 -9.85 -12.20 17.35
C GLU A 104 -9.61 -11.11 18.39
N ASP A 105 -8.86 -11.41 19.46
CA ASP A 105 -8.56 -10.44 20.53
C ASP A 105 -7.62 -9.34 20.05
N ILE A 106 -6.64 -9.68 19.20
CA ILE A 106 -5.75 -8.70 18.58
C ILE A 106 -6.55 -7.73 17.71
N ASP A 107 -7.45 -8.24 16.87
CA ASP A 107 -8.32 -7.40 16.06
C ASP A 107 -9.22 -6.50 16.92
N MET A 108 -9.78 -7.04 18.00
CA MET A 108 -10.62 -6.29 18.92
C MET A 108 -9.82 -5.19 19.65
N ALA A 109 -8.62 -5.51 20.15
CA ALA A 109 -7.74 -4.57 20.83
C ALA A 109 -7.32 -3.42 19.90
N MET A 110 -7.01 -3.72 18.64
CA MET A 110 -6.61 -2.68 17.68
C MET A 110 -7.80 -1.81 17.25
N LYS A 111 -9.01 -2.38 17.15
CA LYS A 111 -10.23 -1.63 16.85
C LYS A 111 -10.67 -0.73 18.01
N LEU A 112 -10.82 -1.29 19.20
CA LEU A 112 -11.38 -0.59 20.35
C LEU A 112 -10.33 0.19 21.15
N GLY A 113 -9.10 -0.29 21.21
CA GLY A 113 -8.01 0.34 21.96
C GLY A 113 -7.25 1.38 21.15
N ALA A 114 -6.81 1.02 19.94
CA ALA A 114 -6.02 1.92 19.08
C ALA A 114 -6.87 2.73 18.08
N GLY A 115 -8.18 2.50 18.04
CA GLY A 115 -9.12 3.26 17.20
C GLY A 115 -9.03 2.94 15.70
N TYR A 116 -8.46 1.79 15.32
CA TYR A 116 -8.44 1.40 13.91
C TYR A 116 -9.84 1.00 13.43
N PRO A 117 -10.24 1.38 12.21
CA PRO A 117 -11.55 0.98 11.68
C PRO A 117 -11.68 -0.52 11.40
N MET A 118 -10.55 -1.23 11.29
CA MET A 118 -10.46 -2.65 10.96
C MET A 118 -9.27 -3.26 11.69
N GLY A 119 -9.42 -4.48 12.19
CA GLY A 119 -8.32 -5.18 12.85
C GLY A 119 -7.21 -5.60 11.85
N PRO A 120 -5.97 -5.84 12.31
CA PRO A 120 -4.88 -6.25 11.45
C PRO A 120 -5.16 -7.54 10.67
N PHE A 121 -5.79 -8.56 11.25
CA PHE A 121 -6.09 -9.83 10.56
C PHE A 121 -7.23 -9.65 9.54
N GLU A 122 -8.29 -8.93 9.91
CA GLU A 122 -9.34 -8.51 8.98
C GLU A 122 -8.76 -7.72 7.79
N LEU A 123 -7.84 -6.80 8.06
CA LEU A 123 -7.20 -5.98 7.03
C LEU A 123 -6.28 -6.81 6.13
N LEU A 124 -5.51 -7.74 6.70
CA LEU A 124 -4.68 -8.68 5.94
C LEU A 124 -5.51 -9.50 4.95
N ASP A 125 -6.62 -10.06 5.41
CA ASP A 125 -7.53 -10.82 4.56
C ASP A 125 -8.26 -9.95 3.53
N TYR A 126 -8.52 -8.69 3.85
CA TYR A 126 -9.13 -7.74 2.93
C TYR A 126 -8.18 -7.32 1.80
N VAL A 127 -6.92 -7.02 2.14
CA VAL A 127 -5.86 -6.66 1.18
C VAL A 127 -5.49 -7.86 0.31
N GLY A 128 -5.34 -9.03 0.93
CA GLY A 128 -4.90 -10.25 0.29
C GLY A 128 -3.56 -10.72 0.83
N LEU A 129 -3.52 -11.98 1.27
CA LEU A 129 -2.34 -12.56 1.89
C LEU A 129 -1.18 -12.78 0.90
N ASP A 130 -1.50 -13.14 -0.34
CA ASP A 130 -0.54 -13.26 -1.44
C ASP A 130 0.14 -11.92 -1.78
N THR A 131 -0.63 -10.84 -1.79
CA THR A 131 -0.11 -9.49 -2.05
C THR A 131 0.80 -9.04 -0.92
N THR A 132 0.38 -9.29 0.33
CA THR A 132 1.20 -8.97 1.51
C THR A 132 2.49 -9.77 1.52
N LYS A 133 2.43 -11.08 1.21
CA LYS A 133 3.61 -11.94 1.10
C LYS A 133 4.56 -11.44 0.02
N PHE A 134 4.06 -11.12 -1.17
CA PHE A 134 4.87 -10.60 -2.27
C PHE A 134 5.64 -9.32 -1.87
N ILE A 135 4.99 -8.41 -1.14
CA ILE A 135 5.64 -7.19 -0.64
C ILE A 135 6.72 -7.54 0.39
N LEU A 136 6.40 -8.41 1.35
CA LEU A 136 7.32 -8.78 2.42
C LEU A 136 8.56 -9.51 1.88
N ASP A 137 8.38 -10.46 0.97
CA ASP A 137 9.47 -11.18 0.33
C ASP A 137 10.40 -10.23 -0.43
N GLY A 138 9.83 -9.31 -1.22
CA GLY A 138 10.61 -8.30 -1.92
C GLY A 138 11.41 -7.41 -0.97
N TRP A 139 10.86 -7.05 0.19
CA TRP A 139 11.61 -6.29 1.19
C TRP A 139 12.68 -7.12 1.91
N HIS A 140 12.40 -8.41 2.15
CA HIS A 140 13.36 -9.33 2.73
C HIS A 140 14.57 -9.54 1.80
N GLU A 141 14.34 -9.67 0.50
CA GLU A 141 15.40 -9.75 -0.50
C GLU A 141 16.24 -8.48 -0.55
N MET A 142 15.62 -7.31 -0.36
CA MET A 142 16.33 -6.02 -0.32
C MET A 142 17.18 -5.82 0.93
N ASP A 143 16.70 -6.25 2.10
CA ASP A 143 17.40 -6.10 3.38
C ASP A 143 17.05 -7.26 4.34
N SER A 144 17.70 -8.39 4.12
CA SER A 144 17.43 -9.64 4.86
C SER A 144 17.82 -9.60 6.33
N LYS A 145 18.64 -8.60 6.73
CA LYS A 145 19.05 -8.40 8.12
C LYS A 145 18.02 -7.58 8.91
N ASN A 146 17.06 -6.95 8.23
CA ASN A 146 16.04 -6.18 8.90
C ASN A 146 15.06 -7.11 9.64
N PRO A 147 14.87 -6.94 10.96
CA PRO A 147 13.90 -7.75 11.70
C PRO A 147 12.46 -7.50 11.21
N LEU A 148 12.17 -6.30 10.68
CA LEU A 148 10.83 -5.95 10.21
C LEU A 148 10.44 -6.67 8.91
N PHE A 149 11.43 -7.13 8.12
CA PHE A 149 11.18 -7.81 6.83
C PHE A 149 11.33 -9.32 6.94
N GLN A 150 11.42 -9.88 8.14
CA GLN A 150 11.51 -11.32 8.30
C GLN A 150 10.21 -11.99 7.81
N PRO A 151 10.29 -13.09 7.04
CA PRO A 151 9.13 -13.84 6.62
C PRO A 151 8.27 -14.31 7.81
N CYS A 152 6.97 -14.46 7.60
CA CYS A 152 6.04 -14.97 8.61
C CYS A 152 5.57 -16.38 8.23
N PRO A 153 5.88 -17.43 9.02
CA PRO A 153 5.53 -18.81 8.69
C PRO A 153 4.03 -19.05 8.42
N SER A 154 3.14 -18.46 9.21
CA SER A 154 1.68 -18.60 9.05
C SER A 154 1.20 -17.98 7.74
N LEU A 155 1.76 -16.83 7.38
CA LEU A 155 1.46 -16.18 6.10
C LEU A 155 1.90 -17.07 4.93
N ASN A 156 3.12 -17.61 4.99
CA ASN A 156 3.65 -18.50 3.96
C ASN A 156 2.78 -19.74 3.77
N LYS A 157 2.33 -20.35 4.89
CA LYS A 157 1.45 -21.51 4.88
C LYS A 157 0.11 -21.20 4.22
N LEU A 158 -0.58 -20.14 4.63
CA LEU A 158 -1.89 -19.77 4.07
C LEU A 158 -1.81 -19.47 2.57
N VAL A 159 -0.77 -18.77 2.14
CA VAL A 159 -0.55 -18.48 0.71
C VAL A 159 -0.26 -19.76 -0.08
N ALA A 160 0.54 -20.69 0.46
CA ALA A 160 0.78 -21.99 -0.17
C ALA A 160 -0.50 -22.83 -0.31
N GLU A 161 -1.42 -22.72 0.65
CA GLU A 161 -2.75 -23.34 0.63
C GLU A 161 -3.76 -22.60 -0.28
N LYS A 162 -3.34 -21.53 -0.99
CA LYS A 162 -4.20 -20.65 -1.79
C LYS A 162 -5.31 -19.96 -1.01
N LYS A 163 -5.13 -19.80 0.30
CA LYS A 163 -5.99 -19.03 1.20
C LYS A 163 -5.51 -17.60 1.22
N PHE A 164 -6.06 -16.78 0.34
CA PHE A 164 -5.67 -15.39 0.13
C PHE A 164 -6.56 -14.38 0.87
N GLY A 165 -7.41 -14.82 1.81
CA GLY A 165 -8.33 -13.96 2.54
C GLY A 165 -9.69 -13.85 1.87
N LYS A 166 -10.30 -12.67 1.94
CA LYS A 166 -11.69 -12.44 1.50
C LYS A 166 -11.93 -12.78 0.03
N LYS A 167 -10.91 -12.63 -0.82
CA LYS A 167 -11.02 -12.92 -2.26
C LYS A 167 -11.05 -14.40 -2.62
N SER A 168 -10.61 -15.28 -1.72
CA SER A 168 -10.63 -16.75 -1.88
C SER A 168 -11.62 -17.44 -0.94
N GLY A 169 -12.40 -16.68 -0.17
CA GLY A 169 -13.33 -17.21 0.83
C GLY A 169 -12.67 -17.66 2.14
N GLU A 170 -11.34 -17.69 2.22
CA GLU A 170 -10.60 -18.08 3.41
C GLU A 170 -9.19 -17.48 3.42
N GLY A 171 -8.77 -17.02 4.60
CA GLY A 171 -7.41 -16.58 4.96
C GLY A 171 -7.17 -16.85 6.44
N PHE A 172 -6.92 -15.80 7.23
CA PHE A 172 -6.92 -15.92 8.68
C PHE A 172 -8.32 -16.16 9.25
N TYR A 173 -9.34 -15.62 8.58
CA TYR A 173 -10.75 -15.93 8.83
C TYR A 173 -11.39 -16.70 7.67
N LYS A 174 -12.52 -17.33 7.96
CA LYS A 174 -13.39 -17.96 6.95
C LYS A 174 -14.51 -17.00 6.57
N TYR A 175 -14.73 -16.81 5.27
CA TYR A 175 -15.75 -15.94 4.71
C TYR A 175 -16.80 -16.81 3.99
N LYS A 176 -18.07 -16.58 4.33
CA LYS A 176 -19.21 -17.20 3.66
C LYS A 176 -19.71 -16.33 2.51
#